data_AF-A0A0K8PBI5-F1
#
_entry.id   AF-A0A0K8PBI5-F1
#
_cell.length_a   1.000
_cell.length_b   1.000
_cell.length_c   1.000
_cell.angle_alpha   90.00
_cell.angle_beta   90.00
_cell.angle_gamma   90.00
#
_symmetry.space_group_name_H-M   'P 1'
#
loop_
_entity.id
_entity.type
_entity.pdbx_description
1 polymer ?
#
loop_
_entity_poly.entity_id
_entity_poly.type
_entity_poly.pdbx_seq_one_letter_code
_entity_poly.pdbx_strand_id
1 'polypeptide(L)' 'GSMAPKIQACIWFLEAGGKQALITNPENIGRALKGESGTLITA' A
#
# COMPACT_ATOMS: atom_id res chain seq x y z
N GLY A 1 -14.16 -5.20 -2.04
CA GLY A 1 -13.67 -5.01 -0.66
C GLY A 1 -13.44 -3.53 -0.37
N SER A 2 -13.89 -3.05 0.79
CA SER A 2 -13.72 -1.65 1.22
C SER A 2 -12.24 -1.29 1.48
N MET A 3 -11.96 -0.13 2.05
CA MET A 3 -10.59 0.26 2.41
C MET A 3 -10.10 -0.46 3.67
N ALA A 4 -10.95 -0.68 4.66
CA ALA A 4 -10.60 -1.36 5.92
C ALA A 4 -9.87 -2.71 5.74
N PRO A 5 -10.37 -3.69 4.96
CA PRO A 5 -9.64 -4.95 4.76
C PRO A 5 -8.31 -4.77 4.00
N LYS A 6 -8.16 -3.72 3.17
CA LYS A 6 -6.89 -3.43 2.49
C LYS A 6 -5.84 -2.94 3.49
N ILE A 7 -6.23 -2.01 4.37
CA ILE A 7 -5.36 -1.49 5.43
C ILE A 7 -4.96 -2.62 6.38
N GLN A 8 -5.90 -3.50 6.77
CA GLN A 8 -5.58 -4.64 7.64
C GLN A 8 -4.53 -5.57 7.02
N ALA A 9 -4.63 -5.86 5.72
CA ALA A 9 -3.65 -6.68 5.02
C ALA A 9 -2.27 -6.01 4.95
N CYS A 10 -2.23 -4.68 4.74
CA CYS A 10 -0.98 -3.92 4.78
C CYS A 10 -0.33 -3.97 6.18
N ILE A 11 -1.12 -3.82 7.25
CA ILE A 11 -0.63 -3.94 8.63
C ILE A 11 0.00 -5.31 8.85
N TRP A 12 -0.72 -6.40 8.53
CA TRP A 12 -0.20 -7.76 8.70
C TRP A 12 1.11 -8.01 7.92
N PHE A 13 1.22 -7.47 6.70
CA PHE A 13 2.45 -7.56 5.92
C PHE A 13 3.63 -6.85 6.60
N LEU A 14 3.40 -5.65 7.13
CA LEU A 14 4.44 -4.87 7.82
C LEU A 14 4.84 -5.52 9.15
N GLU A 15 3.87 -6.02 9.94
CA GLU A 15 4.13 -6.76 11.18
C GLU A 15 4.93 -8.05 10.95
N ALA A 16 4.76 -8.68 9.78
CA ALA A 16 5.54 -9.85 9.36
C ALA A 16 6.96 -9.52 8.84
N GLY A 17 7.41 -8.26 8.94
CA GLY A 17 8.73 -7.81 8.50
C GLY A 17 8.77 -7.23 7.08
N GLY A 18 7.60 -6.99 6.46
CA GLY A 18 7.49 -6.23 5.23
C GLY A 18 8.00 -4.80 5.40
N LYS A 19 8.64 -4.25 4.36
CA LYS A 19 9.25 -2.90 4.45
C LYS A 19 8.26 -1.76 4.23
N GLN A 20 7.38 -1.91 3.23
CA GLN A 20 6.42 -0.90 2.82
C GLN A 20 5.29 -1.55 2.01
N ALA A 21 4.08 -1.04 2.14
CA ALA A 21 2.91 -1.47 1.37
C ALA A 21 2.30 -0.29 0.62
N LEU A 22 1.89 -0.50 -0.64
CA LEU A 22 1.33 0.53 -1.50
C LEU A 22 -0.06 0.14 -1.96
N ILE A 23 -1.03 1.02 -1.71
CA ILE A 23 -2.39 0.91 -2.26
C ILE A 23 -2.54 1.94 -3.38
N THR A 24 -2.89 1.47 -4.58
CA THR A 24 -3.10 2.33 -5.76
C THR A 24 -4.10 1.69 -6.74
N ASN A 25 -4.42 2.38 -7.82
CA ASN A 25 -5.20 1.89 -8.95
C ASN A 25 -4.31 1.63 -10.19
N PRO A 26 -4.72 0.72 -11.10
CA PRO A 26 -3.90 0.31 -12.24
C PRO A 26 -3.33 1.45 -13.08
N GLU A 27 -4.14 2.49 -13.31
CA GLU A 27 -3.77 3.64 -14.15
C GLU A 27 -2.64 4.48 -13.55
N ASN A 28 -2.43 4.41 -12.22
CA ASN A 28 -1.42 5.20 -11.52
C ASN A 28 -0.23 4.38 -11.00
N ILE A 29 -0.10 3.08 -11.30
CA ILE A 29 0.96 2.22 -10.74
C ILE A 29 2.35 2.84 -10.93
N GLY A 30 2.69 3.31 -12.12
CA GLY A 30 4.01 3.87 -12.40
C GLY A 30 4.33 5.12 -11.57
N ARG A 31 3.35 6.01 -11.37
CA ARG A 31 3.48 7.21 -10.52
C ARG A 31 3.55 6.84 -9.05
N ALA A 32 2.75 5.87 -8.63
CA ALA A 32 2.69 5.41 -7.25
C ALA A 32 4.00 4.73 -6.81
N LEU A 33 4.64 3.97 -7.70
CA LEU A 33 5.98 3.40 -7.49
C LEU A 33 7.08 4.47 -7.33
N LYS A 34 6.87 5.66 -7.90
CA LYS A 34 7.75 6.83 -7.72
C LYS A 34 7.39 7.68 -6.49
N GLY A 35 6.34 7.31 -5.74
CA GLY A 35 5.85 8.10 -4.61
C GLY A 35 5.02 9.33 -5.01
N GLU A 36 4.59 9.44 -6.27
CA GLU A 36 3.84 10.59 -6.80
C GLU A 36 2.31 10.42 -6.70
N SER A 37 1.83 9.24 -6.27
CA SER A 37 0.41 8.91 -6.12
C SER A 37 0.21 7.68 -5.22
N GLY A 38 -1.04 7.33 -4.94
CA GLY A 38 -1.41 6.19 -4.08
C GLY A 38 -1.24 6.48 -2.59
N THR A 39 -1.42 5.44 -1.77
CA THR A 39 -1.22 5.48 -0.32
C THR A 39 -0.08 4.53 0.04
N LEU A 40 1.04 5.11 0.46
CA LEU A 40 2.20 4.38 0.96
C LEU A 40 2.07 4.21 2.48
N ILE A 41 2.22 2.98 2.96
CA ILE A 41 2.16 2.61 4.37
C ILE A 41 3.52 2.01 4.75
N THR A 42 4.11 2.53 5.82
CA THR A 42 5.43 2.11 6.34
C THR A 42 5.34 1.83 7.84
N ALA A 43 6.26 1.01 8.36
CA ALA A 43 6.44 0.80 9.80
C ALA A 43 7.25 1.95 10.44
#